data_AF-Q5C6V9-F1
#
_entry.id   AF-Q5C6V9-F1
#
_cell.length_a   1.000
_cell.length_b   1.000
_cell.length_c   1.000
_cell.angle_alpha   90.00
_cell.angle_beta   90.00
_cell.angle_gamma   90.00
#
_symmetry.space_group_name_H-M   'P 1'
#
loop_
_entity.id
_entity.type
_entity.pdbx_description
1 polymer ?
#
loop_
_entity_poly.entity_id
_entity_poly.type
_entity_poly.pdbx_seq_one_letter_code
_entity_poly.pdbx_strand_id
1 'polypeptide(L)'
;IPYLGLMLQNLVVLAQGNPLFLKTPPTQLADKYQSCHGPIINFWRCWKHFLIIHFFVKQEKMDPEKSRYSIRPDAEILQFLGNFENSLPEAELRRLANRLRRSLS
;
A
#
# COMPACT_ATOMS: atom_id res chain seq x y z
N ILE A 1 -10.23 1.56 -8.57
CA ILE A 1 -9.43 1.91 -7.38
C ILE A 1 -8.46 0.77 -7.12
N PRO A 2 -7.14 1.01 -7.09
CA PRO A 2 -6.17 -0.05 -6.81
C PRO A 2 -6.30 -0.53 -5.35
N TYR A 3 -6.05 -1.81 -5.11
CA TYR A 3 -6.04 -2.34 -3.74
C TYR A 3 -4.77 -1.91 -3.01
N LEU A 4 -4.91 -0.87 -2.16
CA LEU A 4 -3.78 -0.23 -1.48
C LEU A 4 -3.00 -1.21 -0.59
N GLY A 5 -3.68 -2.18 0.04
CA GLY A 5 -3.05 -3.16 0.92
C GLY A 5 -1.95 -3.98 0.23
N LEU A 6 -2.23 -4.52 -0.96
CA LEU A 6 -1.24 -5.29 -1.75
C LEU A 6 -0.03 -4.43 -2.14
N MET A 7 -0.28 -3.17 -2.50
CA MET A 7 0.78 -2.29 -2.93
C MET A 7 1.68 -1.85 -1.74
N LEU A 8 1.09 -1.60 -0.56
CA LEU A 8 1.83 -1.38 0.68
C LEU A 8 2.62 -2.62 1.08
N GLN A 9 2.05 -3.82 0.95
CA GLN A 9 2.74 -5.08 1.20
C GLN A 9 3.97 -5.22 0.30
N ASN A 10 3.86 -4.87 -1.00
CA ASN A 10 4.98 -4.88 -1.92
C ASN A 10 6.11 -3.91 -1.48
N LEU A 11 5.76 -2.73 -0.96
CA LEU A 11 6.75 -1.79 -0.40
C LEU A 11 7.45 -2.37 0.83
N VAL A 12 6.69 -3.01 1.74
CA VAL A 12 7.25 -3.65 2.94
C VAL A 12 8.20 -4.78 2.57
N VAL A 13 7.77 -5.68 1.68
CA VAL A 13 8.60 -6.81 1.20
C VAL A 13 9.87 -6.31 0.54
N LEU A 14 9.78 -5.27 -0.29
CA LEU A 14 10.93 -4.65 -0.95
C LEU A 14 11.91 -4.03 0.07
N ALA A 15 11.39 -3.39 1.11
CA ALA A 15 12.18 -2.78 2.17
C ALA A 15 12.88 -3.81 3.08
N GLN A 16 12.22 -4.93 3.36
CA GLN A 16 12.76 -6.02 4.18
C GLN A 16 13.77 -6.87 3.40
N GLY A 17 13.49 -7.17 2.13
CA GLY A 17 14.34 -8.02 1.30
C GLY A 17 15.60 -7.33 0.76
N ASN A 18 15.68 -5.99 0.82
CA ASN A 18 16.79 -5.24 0.25
C ASN A 18 17.31 -4.18 1.23
N PRO A 19 18.61 -4.16 1.55
CA PRO A 19 19.16 -3.15 2.45
C PRO A 19 19.16 -1.77 1.77
N LEU A 20 18.99 -0.71 2.57
CA LEU A 20 19.04 0.67 2.10
C LEU A 20 20.46 1.07 1.70
N PHE A 21 21.45 0.56 2.43
CA PHE A 21 22.86 0.77 2.17
C PHE A 21 23.53 -0.55 1.77
N LEU A 22 24.36 -0.51 0.75
CA LEU A 22 25.19 -1.63 0.34
C LEU A 22 26.36 -1.76 1.31
N LYS A 23 26.68 -3.00 1.70
CA LYS A 23 27.83 -3.30 2.58
C LYS A 23 29.16 -3.16 1.86
N THR A 24 29.16 -3.39 0.55
CA THR A 24 30.34 -3.36 -0.29
C THR A 24 30.09 -2.49 -1.51
N PRO A 25 31.12 -1.80 -2.02
CA PRO A 25 31.00 -1.07 -3.28
C PRO A 25 30.68 -2.04 -4.43
N PRO A 26 29.81 -1.64 -5.37
CA PRO A 26 29.66 -2.35 -6.64
C PRO A 26 31.02 -2.43 -7.35
N THR A 27 31.29 -3.53 -8.04
CA THR A 27 32.58 -3.79 -8.70
C THR A 27 32.99 -2.65 -9.64
N GLN A 28 32.03 -2.01 -10.31
CA GLN A 28 32.23 -0.89 -11.22
C GLN A 28 32.68 0.42 -10.54
N LEU A 29 32.49 0.51 -9.22
CA LEU A 29 32.77 1.70 -8.41
C LEU A 29 33.84 1.43 -7.34
N ALA A 30 34.42 0.23 -7.30
CA ALA A 30 35.40 -0.16 -6.30
C ALA A 30 36.60 0.80 -6.27
N ASP A 31 37.14 1.16 -7.45
CA ASP A 31 38.32 2.01 -7.58
C ASP A 31 38.05 3.49 -7.26
N LYS A 32 36.77 3.90 -7.26
CA LYS A 32 36.34 5.29 -7.01
C LYS A 32 35.82 5.49 -5.60
N TYR A 33 35.55 4.41 -4.88
CA TYR A 33 35.00 4.50 -3.52
C TYR A 33 36.10 4.85 -2.53
N GLN A 34 35.84 5.87 -1.70
CA GLN A 34 36.67 6.24 -0.57
C GLN A 34 35.81 6.18 0.69
N SER A 35 36.40 5.83 1.82
CA SER A 35 35.69 5.73 3.10
C SER A 35 35.03 7.06 3.52
N CYS A 36 35.58 8.19 3.09
CA CYS A 36 35.02 9.53 3.32
C CYS A 36 33.68 9.78 2.61
N HIS A 37 33.34 8.99 1.58
CA HIS A 37 32.06 9.11 0.86
C HIS A 37 30.86 8.59 1.67
N GLY A 38 31.11 7.85 2.76
CA GLY A 38 30.05 7.30 3.61
C GLY A 38 29.33 6.09 3.02
N PRO A 39 28.13 5.77 3.54
CA PRO A 39 27.37 4.59 3.12
C PRO A 39 26.88 4.67 1.67
N ILE A 40 27.02 3.58 0.93
CA ILE A 40 26.59 3.51 -0.47
C ILE A 40 25.11 3.20 -0.54
N ILE A 41 24.30 4.10 -1.09
CA ILE A 41 22.86 3.90 -1.23
C ILE A 41 22.56 2.82 -2.27
N ASN A 42 21.65 1.90 -1.94
CA ASN A 42 21.10 0.94 -2.88
C ASN A 42 20.07 1.63 -3.81
N PHE A 43 20.56 2.23 -4.89
CA PHE A 43 19.73 2.94 -5.86
C PHE A 43 18.68 2.03 -6.53
N TRP A 44 18.96 0.75 -6.71
CA TRP A 44 17.98 -0.19 -7.25
C TRP A 44 16.77 -0.31 -6.33
N ARG A 45 16.98 -0.45 -5.02
CA ARG A 45 15.89 -0.47 -4.03
C ARG A 45 15.10 0.84 -4.08
N CYS A 46 15.79 1.98 -4.06
CA CYS A 46 15.14 3.29 -4.08
C CYS A 46 14.32 3.48 -5.36
N TRP A 47 14.84 3.06 -6.51
CA TRP A 47 14.14 3.10 -7.79
C TRP A 47 12.87 2.26 -7.78
N LYS A 48 12.95 1.03 -7.24
CA LYS A 48 11.77 0.16 -7.12
C LYS A 48 10.69 0.76 -6.20
N HIS A 49 11.07 1.37 -5.08
CA HIS A 49 10.12 2.10 -4.22
C HIS A 49 9.50 3.29 -4.97
N PHE A 50 10.32 4.07 -5.67
CA PHE A 50 9.85 5.19 -6.47
C PHE A 50 8.82 4.76 -7.52
N LEU A 51 9.04 3.67 -8.25
CA LEU A 51 8.09 3.20 -9.26
C LEU A 51 6.72 2.84 -8.67
N ILE A 52 6.70 2.19 -7.50
CA ILE A 52 5.45 1.83 -6.80
C ILE A 52 4.76 3.10 -6.30
N ILE A 53 5.52 4.03 -5.69
CA ILE A 53 4.97 5.30 -5.18
C ILE A 53 4.44 6.17 -6.31
N HIS A 54 5.22 6.29 -7.39
CA HIS A 54 4.88 7.05 -8.58
C HIS A 54 3.59 6.52 -9.22
N PHE A 55 3.36 5.20 -9.19
CA PHE A 55 2.10 4.64 -9.66
C PHE A 55 0.90 5.22 -8.89
N PHE A 56 0.96 5.32 -7.55
CA PHE A 56 -0.12 5.93 -6.76
C PHE A 56 -0.33 7.41 -7.12
N VAL A 57 0.76 8.18 -7.10
CA VAL A 57 0.71 9.63 -7.32
C VAL A 57 0.25 9.94 -8.75
N LYS A 58 0.64 9.13 -9.74
CA LYS A 58 0.20 9.31 -11.12
C LYS A 58 -1.28 8.95 -11.31
N GLN A 59 -1.81 7.96 -10.58
CA GLN A 59 -3.26 7.70 -10.59
C GLN A 59 -4.04 8.88 -10.00
N GLU A 60 -3.54 9.50 -8.94
CA GLU A 60 -4.15 10.70 -8.33
C GLU A 60 -4.08 11.92 -9.27
N LYS A 61 -2.99 12.07 -10.02
CA LYS A 61 -2.75 13.20 -10.95
C LYS A 61 -3.26 12.98 -12.37
N MET A 62 -3.88 11.84 -12.70
CA MET A 62 -4.55 11.70 -14.00
C MET A 62 -5.75 12.65 -14.06
N ASP A 63 -5.86 13.37 -15.18
CA ASP A 63 -6.91 14.31 -15.61
C ASP A 63 -8.12 14.39 -14.64
N PRO A 64 -8.32 15.50 -13.90
CA PRO A 64 -9.38 15.63 -12.89
C PRO A 64 -10.81 15.38 -13.42
N GLU A 65 -11.01 15.52 -14.75
CA GLU A 65 -12.25 15.20 -15.45
C GLU A 65 -12.39 13.69 -15.79
N LYS A 66 -11.28 12.93 -15.86
CA LYS A 66 -11.28 11.47 -16.12
C LYS A 66 -10.94 10.62 -14.89
N SER A 67 -10.36 11.19 -13.83
CA SER A 67 -10.01 10.48 -12.59
C SER A 67 -11.15 10.41 -11.58
N ARG A 68 -12.18 11.23 -11.76
CA ARG A 68 -13.42 11.13 -11.01
C ARG A 68 -14.33 10.14 -11.73
N TYR A 69 -14.75 9.10 -11.01
CA TYR A 69 -15.84 8.27 -11.46
C TYR A 69 -17.02 9.18 -11.83
N SER A 70 -17.67 8.93 -12.98
CA SER A 70 -18.87 9.67 -13.42
C SER A 70 -20.11 9.31 -12.58
N ILE A 71 -19.93 9.26 -11.25
CA ILE A 71 -20.94 8.95 -10.26
C ILE A 71 -21.38 10.28 -9.66
N ARG A 72 -22.68 10.55 -9.69
CA ARG A 72 -23.26 11.69 -8.97
C ARG A 72 -23.33 11.34 -7.49
N PRO A 73 -22.70 12.11 -6.59
CA PRO A 73 -22.77 11.85 -5.17
C PRO A 73 -24.18 12.12 -4.65
N ASP A 74 -24.70 11.19 -3.86
CA ASP A 74 -25.95 11.33 -3.14
C ASP A 74 -25.63 11.38 -1.64
N ALA A 75 -26.05 12.46 -0.97
CA ALA A 75 -25.67 12.71 0.42
C ALA A 75 -26.27 11.68 1.39
N GLU A 76 -27.49 11.22 1.14
CA GLU A 76 -28.17 10.24 2.00
C GLU A 76 -27.50 8.87 1.86
N ILE A 77 -27.20 8.45 0.63
CA ILE A 77 -26.49 7.19 0.37
C ILE A 77 -25.09 7.23 0.99
N LEU A 78 -24.36 8.34 0.85
CA LEU A 78 -23.02 8.48 1.42
C LEU A 78 -23.05 8.46 2.96
N GLN A 79 -24.05 9.09 3.58
CA GLN A 79 -24.24 9.06 5.02
C GLN A 79 -24.55 7.64 5.51
N PHE A 80 -25.41 6.91 4.80
CA PHE A 80 -25.73 5.53 5.13
C PHE A 80 -24.50 4.61 5.02
N LEU A 81 -23.76 4.67 3.90
CA LEU A 81 -22.57 3.84 3.69
C LEU A 81 -21.41 4.21 4.62
N GLY A 82 -21.33 5.47 5.05
CA GLY A 82 -20.32 5.97 5.98
C GLY A 82 -20.65 5.71 7.46
N ASN A 83 -21.86 5.25 7.79
CA ASN A 83 -22.24 4.95 9.17
C ASN A 83 -21.79 3.54 9.56
N PHE A 84 -20.80 3.46 10.45
CA PHE A 84 -20.27 2.21 10.99
C PHE A 84 -20.66 1.96 12.46
N GLU A 85 -21.63 2.71 13.03
CA GLU A 85 -22.09 2.54 14.43
C GLU A 85 -22.53 1.11 14.73
N ASN A 86 -23.11 0.43 13.73
CA ASN A 86 -23.58 -0.95 13.83
C ASN A 86 -22.56 -1.98 13.33
N SER A 87 -21.29 -1.59 13.13
CA SER A 87 -20.25 -2.52 12.71
C SER A 87 -19.88 -3.48 13.85
N LEU A 88 -20.22 -4.75 13.68
CA LEU A 88 -19.91 -5.78 14.66
C LEU A 88 -18.45 -6.21 14.53
N PRO A 89 -17.71 -6.36 15.64
CA PRO A 89 -16.39 -6.99 15.63
C PRO A 89 -16.45 -8.41 15.08
N GLU A 90 -15.33 -8.88 14.52
CA GLU A 90 -15.23 -10.22 13.92
C GLU A 90 -15.69 -11.34 14.87
N ALA A 91 -15.34 -11.22 16.15
CA ALA A 91 -15.74 -12.19 17.17
C ALA A 91 -17.27 -12.27 17.34
N GLU A 92 -17.95 -11.13 17.33
CA GLU A 92 -19.42 -11.07 17.45
C GLU A 92 -20.12 -11.55 16.18
N LEU A 93 -19.58 -11.21 15.00
CA LEU A 93 -20.04 -11.76 13.73
C LEU A 93 -19.93 -13.28 13.72
N ARG A 94 -18.82 -13.82 14.22
CA ARG A 94 -18.60 -15.27 14.32
C ARG A 94 -19.57 -15.93 15.30
N ARG A 95 -19.84 -15.29 16.45
CA ARG A 95 -20.85 -15.76 17.42
C ARG A 95 -22.25 -15.77 16.81
N LEU A 96 -22.62 -14.71 16.09
CA LEU A 96 -23.90 -14.60 15.39
C LEU A 96 -24.06 -15.71 14.34
N ALA A 97 -23.05 -15.90 13.49
CA ALA A 97 -23.05 -16.95 12.46
C ALA A 97 -23.23 -18.35 13.07
N ASN A 98 -22.55 -18.64 14.19
CA ASN A 98 -22.68 -19.92 14.88
C ASN A 98 -24.07 -20.13 15.49
N ARG A 99 -24.68 -19.08 16.06
CA ARG A 99 -26.07 -19.15 16.56
C ARG A 99 -27.04 -19.49 15.44
N LEU A 100 -26.94 -18.80 14.31
CA LEU A 100 -27.81 -19.03 13.14
C LEU A 100 -27.67 -20.45 12.58
N ARG A 101 -26.45 -21.00 12.53
CA ARG A 101 -26.24 -22.39 12.10
C ARG A 101 -26.93 -23.40 13.02
N ARG A 102 -26.89 -23.17 14.34
CA ARG A 102 -27.49 -24.06 15.34
C ARG A 102 -29.02 -23.98 15.37
N SER A 103 -29.62 -22.85 15.01
CA SER A 103 -31.09 -22.71 14.94
C SER A 103 -31.70 -23.34 13.68
N LEU A 104 -30.89 -23.63 12.67
CA LEU A 104 -31.30 -24.29 11.42
C LEU A 104 -31.06 -25.81 11.44
N SER A 105 -30.43 -26.33 12.49
CA SER A 105 -30.19 -27.76 12.74
C SER A 105 -31.22 -28.28 13.73
#